data_AF-A0A7W2LW31-F1
#
_entry.id   AF-A0A7W2LW31-F1
#
_cell.length_a   1.000
_cell.length_b   1.000
_cell.length_c   1.000
_cell.angle_alpha   90.00
_cell.angle_beta   90.00
_cell.angle_gamma   90.00
#
_symmetry.space_group_name_H-M   'P 1'
#
loop_
_entity.id
_entity.type
_entity.pdbx_description
1 polymer ?
#
loop_
_entity_poly.entity_id
_entity_poly.type
_entity_poly.pdbx_seq_one_letter_code
_entity_poly.pdbx_strand_id
1 'polypeptide(L)'
;MTKEDLVEWIRSHHFFMKPKKSDVLYLRWNRQSAQVVAEMEKENRALDHLDFGERDRLAKQFNESKDPNERLRLIEKIEPYDKAMRDHLSRYEAINRKQKRVDALYEQVEVERRKEQQA
;
A
#
# COMPACT_ATOMS: atom_id res chain seq x y z
N MET A 1 9.07 -9.41 -18.80
CA MET A 1 8.21 -10.61 -18.84
C MET A 1 8.90 -11.68 -18.00
N THR A 2 8.25 -12.23 -16.98
CA THR A 2 8.85 -13.31 -16.16
C THR A 2 8.24 -14.66 -16.54
N LYS A 3 8.96 -15.75 -16.21
CA LYS A 3 8.48 -17.13 -16.44
C LYS A 3 7.15 -17.39 -15.74
N GLU A 4 6.96 -16.84 -14.55
CA GLU A 4 5.76 -17.01 -13.72
C GLU A 4 4.51 -16.44 -14.38
N ASP A 5 4.59 -15.22 -14.94
CA ASP A 5 3.42 -14.60 -15.57
C ASP A 5 2.98 -15.36 -16.83
N LEU A 6 3.93 -15.94 -17.57
CA LEU A 6 3.64 -16.80 -18.73
C LEU A 6 2.96 -18.11 -18.31
N VAL A 7 3.43 -18.73 -17.23
CA VAL A 7 2.82 -19.95 -16.68
C VAL A 7 1.39 -19.69 -16.21
N GLU A 8 1.14 -18.56 -15.57
CA GLU A 8 -0.20 -18.15 -15.11
C GLU A 8 -1.14 -17.86 -16.30
N TRP A 9 -0.62 -17.25 -17.37
CA TRP A 9 -1.36 -17.09 -18.62
C TRP A 9 -1.74 -18.44 -19.27
N ILE A 10 -0.79 -19.37 -19.38
CA ILE A 10 -1.02 -20.72 -19.95
C ILE A 10 -2.08 -21.48 -19.12
N ARG A 11 -2.11 -21.30 -17.80
CA ARG A 11 -3.12 -21.93 -16.94
C ARG A 11 -4.53 -21.34 -17.11
N SER A 12 -4.64 -20.09 -17.55
CA SER A 12 -5.92 -19.39 -17.72
C SER A 12 -6.51 -19.49 -19.13
N HIS A 13 -5.71 -19.84 -20.14
CA HIS A 13 -6.14 -19.88 -21.55
C HIS A 13 -5.88 -21.24 -22.21
N HIS A 14 -6.87 -21.77 -22.93
CA HIS A 14 -6.78 -23.08 -23.60
C HIS A 14 -5.71 -23.09 -24.71
N PHE A 15 -5.11 -24.26 -24.91
CA PHE A 15 -3.83 -24.59 -25.59
C PHE A 15 -3.56 -24.10 -27.04
N PHE A 16 -4.37 -23.21 -27.63
CA PHE A 16 -4.30 -22.90 -29.07
C PHE A 16 -4.02 -21.45 -29.44
N MET A 17 -3.87 -20.54 -28.48
CA MET A 17 -3.50 -19.14 -28.77
C MET A 17 -2.09 -18.83 -28.26
N LYS A 18 -1.35 -18.01 -28.98
CA LYS A 18 -0.11 -17.41 -28.45
C LYS A 18 -0.49 -16.31 -27.45
N PRO A 19 0.21 -16.19 -26.31
CA PRO A 19 -0.01 -15.09 -25.39
C PRO A 19 0.21 -13.76 -26.09
N LYS A 20 -0.84 -12.92 -26.12
CA LYS A 20 -0.66 -11.51 -26.39
C LYS A 20 0.10 -10.89 -25.23
N LYS A 21 0.97 -9.93 -25.52
CA LYS A 21 1.78 -9.28 -24.50
C LYS A 21 0.88 -8.46 -23.57
N SER A 22 -0.17 -7.85 -24.11
CA SER A 22 -1.18 -7.14 -23.32
C SER A 22 -1.87 -8.04 -22.29
N ASP A 23 -2.25 -9.26 -22.65
CA ASP A 23 -2.93 -10.21 -21.75
C ASP A 23 -2.03 -10.62 -20.58
N VAL A 24 -0.76 -10.90 -20.84
CA VAL A 24 0.22 -11.26 -19.80
C VAL A 24 0.47 -10.07 -18.86
N LEU A 25 0.59 -8.85 -19.41
CA LEU A 25 0.75 -7.64 -18.61
C LEU A 25 -0.51 -7.36 -17.77
N TYR A 26 -1.70 -7.64 -18.30
CA TYR A 26 -2.97 -7.46 -17.61
C TYR A 26 -3.10 -8.44 -16.43
N LEU A 27 -2.71 -9.71 -16.59
CA LEU A 27 -2.67 -10.67 -15.48
C LEU A 27 -1.73 -10.21 -14.38
N ARG A 28 -0.54 -9.74 -14.74
CA ARG A 28 0.42 -9.17 -13.79
C ARG A 28 -0.18 -7.96 -13.06
N TRP A 29 -0.81 -7.05 -13.80
CA TRP A 29 -1.49 -5.88 -13.24
C TRP A 29 -2.57 -6.30 -12.25
N ASN A 30 -3.44 -7.24 -12.62
CA ASN A 30 -4.55 -7.70 -11.78
C ASN A 30 -4.04 -8.26 -10.45
N ARG A 31 -2.99 -9.10 -10.49
CA ARG A 31 -2.34 -9.65 -9.29
C ARG A 31 -1.74 -8.57 -8.40
N GLN A 32 -0.98 -7.64 -8.98
CA GLN A 32 -0.34 -6.57 -8.21
C GLN A 32 -1.35 -5.56 -7.67
N SER A 33 -2.42 -5.27 -8.40
CA SER A 33 -3.52 -4.41 -7.96
C SER A 33 -4.21 -5.01 -6.74
N ALA A 34 -4.57 -6.30 -6.78
CA ALA A 34 -5.17 -6.99 -5.64
C ALA A 34 -4.27 -6.97 -4.40
N GLN A 35 -2.95 -7.12 -4.57
CA GLN A 35 -1.99 -7.02 -3.47
C GLN A 35 -1.97 -5.62 -2.86
N VAL A 36 -1.96 -4.56 -3.68
CA VAL A 36 -1.96 -3.18 -3.18
C VAL A 36 -3.25 -2.86 -2.44
N VAL A 37 -4.41 -3.32 -2.93
CA VAL A 37 -5.71 -3.16 -2.23
C VAL A 37 -5.67 -3.84 -0.86
N ALA A 38 -5.21 -5.09 -0.79
CA ALA A 38 -5.12 -5.83 0.47
C ALA A 38 -4.13 -5.17 1.47
N GLU A 39 -2.99 -4.67 0.98
CA GLU A 39 -2.04 -3.92 1.80
C GLU A 39 -2.66 -2.62 2.34
N MET A 40 -3.41 -1.90 1.50
CA MET A 40 -4.09 -0.65 1.88
C MET A 40 -5.18 -0.90 2.93
N GLU A 41 -6.01 -1.93 2.75
CA GLU A 41 -7.03 -2.31 3.73
C GLU A 41 -6.43 -2.68 5.09
N LYS A 42 -5.31 -3.41 5.08
CA LYS A 42 -4.57 -3.74 6.30
C LYS A 42 -4.01 -2.49 6.98
N GLU A 43 -3.43 -1.57 6.21
CA GLU A 43 -2.85 -0.34 6.77
C GLU A 43 -3.92 0.60 7.32
N ASN A 44 -5.09 0.69 6.67
CA ASN A 44 -6.22 1.50 7.16
C ASN A 44 -6.69 1.08 8.55
N ARG A 45 -6.58 -0.20 8.88
CA ARG A 45 -6.96 -0.75 10.20
C ARG A 45 -5.79 -0.81 11.19
N ALA A 46 -4.58 -0.47 10.76
CA ALA A 46 -3.37 -0.66 11.57
C ALA A 46 -3.39 0.20 12.85
N LEU A 47 -4.12 1.32 12.84
CA LEU A 47 -4.23 2.25 13.97
C LEU A 47 -5.53 2.08 14.78
N ASP A 48 -6.43 1.16 14.42
CA ASP A 48 -7.74 1.02 15.07
C ASP A 48 -7.66 0.70 16.57
N HIS A 49 -6.54 0.12 17.00
CA HIS A 49 -6.30 -0.25 18.40
C HIS A 49 -5.76 0.90 19.26
N LEU A 50 -5.46 2.07 18.68
CA LEU A 50 -4.91 3.21 19.38
C LEU A 50 -6.00 4.25 19.69
N ASP A 51 -6.08 4.66 20.95
CA ASP A 51 -6.93 5.76 21.38
C ASP A 51 -6.20 7.11 21.24
N PHE A 52 -6.37 7.77 20.09
CA PHE A 52 -5.81 9.11 19.89
C PHE A 52 -6.47 10.18 20.79
N GLY A 53 -7.66 9.91 21.34
CA GLY A 53 -8.27 10.77 22.36
C GLY A 53 -7.53 10.72 23.70
N GLU A 54 -6.97 9.56 24.07
CA GLU A 54 -6.05 9.47 25.22
C GLU A 54 -4.74 10.20 24.94
N ARG A 55 -4.17 10.05 23.75
CA ARG A 55 -2.98 10.79 23.33
C ARG A 55 -3.19 12.31 23.46
N ASP A 56 -4.32 12.83 23.00
CA ASP A 56 -4.63 14.25 23.08
C ASP A 56 -4.86 14.73 24.52
N ARG A 57 -5.45 13.89 25.37
CA ARG A 57 -5.56 14.16 26.82
C ARG A 57 -4.18 14.25 27.49
N LEU A 58 -3.28 13.32 27.18
CA LEU A 58 -1.90 13.35 27.67
C LEU A 58 -1.14 14.59 27.19
N ALA A 59 -1.32 14.97 25.92
CA ALA A 59 -0.70 16.18 25.36
C ALA A 59 -1.23 17.45 26.05
N LYS A 60 -2.53 17.49 26.38
CA LYS A 60 -3.11 18.59 27.17
C LYS A 60 -2.50 18.67 28.57
N GLN A 61 -2.41 17.55 29.27
CA GLN A 61 -1.75 17.49 30.59
C GLN A 61 -0.30 17.93 30.53
N PHE A 62 0.43 17.57 29.47
CA PHE A 62 1.81 17.99 29.27
C PHE A 62 1.94 19.51 29.13
N ASN A 63 1.02 20.13 28.38
CA ASN A 63 0.99 21.57 28.19
C ASN A 63 0.61 22.34 29.47
N GLU A 64 -0.24 21.76 30.31
CA GLU A 64 -0.68 22.34 31.59
C GLU A 64 0.36 22.18 32.71
N SER A 65 1.16 21.10 32.66
CA SER A 65 2.17 20.83 33.69
C SER A 65 3.35 21.80 33.63
N LYS A 66 3.73 22.28 34.82
CA LYS A 66 4.92 23.11 35.06
C LYS A 66 6.09 22.31 35.67
N ASP A 67 5.86 21.06 36.07
CA ASP A 67 6.91 20.19 36.63
C ASP A 67 7.67 19.48 35.50
N PRO A 68 8.99 19.71 35.36
CA PRO A 68 9.81 19.04 34.34
C PRO A 68 9.75 17.51 34.41
N ASN A 69 9.64 16.92 35.60
CA ASN A 69 9.63 15.46 35.75
C ASN A 69 8.31 14.85 35.29
N GLU A 70 7.19 15.50 35.61
CA GLU A 70 5.87 15.11 35.11
C GLU A 70 5.80 15.23 33.59
N ARG A 71 6.31 16.33 33.03
CA ARG A 71 6.40 16.54 31.59
C ARG A 71 7.18 15.42 30.89
N LEU A 72 8.30 14.99 31.46
CA LEU A 72 9.09 13.87 30.91
C LEU A 72 8.27 12.57 30.86
N ARG A 73 7.58 12.22 31.96
CA ARG A 73 6.74 11.01 32.02
C ARG A 73 5.57 11.07 31.04
N LEU A 74 5.01 12.25 30.80
CA LEU A 74 3.93 12.44 29.82
C LEU A 74 4.43 12.27 28.39
N ILE A 75 5.64 12.76 28.06
CA ILE A 75 6.27 12.50 26.76
C ILE A 75 6.45 11.00 26.53
N GLU A 76 6.95 10.27 27.52
CA GLU A 76 7.16 8.81 27.41
C GLU A 76 5.85 8.06 27.12
N LYS A 77 4.71 8.56 27.60
CA LYS A 77 3.38 8.00 27.31
C LYS A 77 2.82 8.40 25.94
N ILE A 78 3.19 9.57 25.43
CA ILE A 78 2.75 10.07 24.11
C ILE A 78 3.57 9.43 22.98
N GLU A 79 4.87 9.21 23.19
CA GLU A 79 5.80 8.73 22.16
C GLU A 79 5.34 7.48 21.40
N PRO A 80 4.72 6.45 22.01
CA PRO A 80 4.21 5.29 21.27
C PRO A 80 3.17 5.64 20.20
N TYR A 81 2.31 6.63 20.46
CA TYR A 81 1.29 7.07 19.50
C TYR A 81 1.91 7.81 18.33
N ASP A 82 2.84 8.73 18.62
CA ASP A 82 3.52 9.51 17.59
C ASP A 82 4.41 8.60 16.73
N LYS A 83 5.07 7.61 17.34
CA LYS A 83 5.81 6.57 16.61
C LYS A 83 4.88 5.75 15.72
N ALA A 84 3.75 5.27 16.24
CA ALA A 84 2.81 4.48 15.45
C ALA A 84 2.27 5.27 14.25
N MET A 85 1.99 6.57 14.43
CA MET A 85 1.57 7.47 13.36
C MET A 85 2.68 7.64 12.30
N ARG A 86 3.92 7.87 12.73
CA ARG A 86 5.07 8.00 11.81
C ARG A 86 5.30 6.74 10.99
N ASP A 87 5.21 5.59 11.64
CA ASP A 87 5.38 4.29 11.00
C ASP A 87 4.22 4.02 10.02
N HIS A 88 2.99 4.41 10.36
CA HIS A 88 1.82 4.34 9.49
C HIS A 88 1.99 5.20 8.24
N LEU A 89 2.38 6.47 8.39
CA LEU A 89 2.63 7.36 7.26
C LEU A 89 3.71 6.80 6.31
N SER A 90 4.81 6.27 6.86
CA SER A 90 5.88 5.64 6.07
C SER A 90 5.38 4.45 5.26
N ARG A 91 4.56 3.57 5.87
CA ARG A 91 3.97 2.42 5.18
C ARG A 91 2.95 2.86 4.13
N TYR A 92 2.10 3.82 4.45
CA TYR A 92 1.12 4.39 3.52
C TYR A 92 1.80 5.00 2.28
N GLU A 93 2.90 5.74 2.46
CA GLU A 93 3.69 6.23 1.33
C GLU A 93 4.31 5.11 0.49
N ALA A 94 4.77 4.03 1.12
CA ALA A 94 5.30 2.89 0.40
C ALA A 94 4.23 2.20 -0.45
N ILE A 95 3.00 2.08 0.08
CA ILE A 95 1.84 1.58 -0.65
C ILE A 95 1.50 2.51 -1.82
N ASN A 96 1.49 3.82 -1.61
CA ASN A 96 1.26 4.80 -2.69
C ASN A 96 2.30 4.69 -3.82
N ARG A 97 3.58 4.46 -3.49
CA ARG A 97 4.62 4.20 -4.49
C ARG A 97 4.36 2.89 -5.26
N LYS A 98 3.81 1.85 -4.61
CA LYS A 98 3.39 0.62 -5.29
C LYS A 98 2.20 0.87 -6.21
N GLN A 99 1.18 1.59 -5.74
CA GLN A 99 0.00 1.95 -6.54
C GLN A 99 0.40 2.66 -7.84
N LYS A 100 1.25 3.68 -7.76
CA LYS A 100 1.77 4.39 -8.95
C LYS A 100 2.43 3.46 -9.98
N ARG A 101 3.13 2.42 -9.53
CA ARG A 101 3.73 1.43 -10.43
C ARG A 101 2.68 0.51 -11.07
N VAL A 102 1.64 0.16 -10.32
CA VAL A 102 0.50 -0.60 -10.83
C VAL A 102 -0.28 0.22 -11.87
N ASP A 103 -0.49 1.51 -11.62
CA ASP A 103 -1.17 2.41 -12.57
C ASP A 103 -0.37 2.52 -13.88
N ALA A 104 0.95 2.73 -13.79
CA ALA A 104 1.83 2.75 -14.96
C ALA A 104 1.86 1.41 -15.71
N LEU A 105 1.70 0.28 -15.00
CA LEU A 105 1.60 -1.03 -15.63
C LEU A 105 0.28 -1.16 -16.43
N TYR A 106 -0.82 -0.59 -15.93
CA TYR A 106 -2.07 -0.55 -16.67
C TYR A 106 -1.97 0.28 -17.96
N GLU A 107 -1.31 1.43 -17.89
CA GLU A 107 -1.04 2.24 -19.09
C GLU A 107 -0.23 1.45 -20.13
N GLN A 108 0.75 0.65 -19.70
CA GLN A 108 1.50 -0.23 -20.60
C GLN A 108 0.63 -1.31 -21.24
N VAL A 109 -0.34 -1.87 -20.50
CA VAL A 109 -1.32 -2.82 -21.07
C VAL A 109 -2.06 -2.16 -22.22
N GLU A 110 -2.57 -0.94 -22.01
CA GLU A 110 -3.32 -0.20 -23.04
C GLU A 110 -2.46 0.12 -24.27
N VAL A 111 -1.19 0.49 -24.08
CA VAL A 111 -0.25 0.70 -25.19
C VAL A 111 -0.05 -0.58 -26.00
N GLU A 112 0.14 -1.72 -25.35
CA GLU A 112 0.35 -2.99 -26.06
C GLU A 112 -0.94 -3.48 -26.75
N ARG A 113 -2.12 -3.28 -26.14
CA ARG A 113 -3.42 -3.58 -26.79
C ARG A 113 -3.58 -2.80 -28.09
N ARG A 114 -3.23 -1.51 -28.12
CA ARG A 114 -3.31 -0.69 -29.33
C ARG A 114 -2.38 -1.20 -30.43
N LYS A 115 -1.14 -1.59 -30.08
CA LYS A 115 -0.19 -2.17 -31.04
C LYS A 115 -0.71 -3.47 -31.64
N GLU A 116 -1.31 -4.32 -30.81
CA GLU A 116 -1.88 -5.61 -31.23
C GLU A 116 -3.16 -5.47 -32.06
N GLN A 117 -3.88 -4.34 -31.97
CA GLN A 117 -5.03 -4.03 -32.83
C GLN A 117 -4.64 -3.46 -34.20
N GLN A 118 -3.41 -2.93 -34.32
CA GLN A 118 -2.86 -2.33 -35.55
C GLN A 118 -2.01 -3.31 -36.36
N ALA A 119 -1.76 -4.52 -35.84
CA ALA A 119 -0.96 -5.57 -36.45
C ALA A 119 -1.86 -6.67 -37.05
#